data_AF-A0A482XJL1-F1
#
_entry.id   AF-A0A482XJL1-F1
#
_cell.length_a   1.000
_cell.length_b   1.000
_cell.length_c   1.000
_cell.angle_alpha   90.00
_cell.angle_beta   90.00
_cell.angle_gamma   90.00
#
_symmetry.space_group_name_H-M   'P 1'
#
loop_
_entity.id
_entity.type
_entity.pdbx_description
1 polymer ?
#
loop_
_entity_poly.entity_id
_entity_poly.type
_entity_poly.pdbx_seq_one_letter_code
_entity_poly.pdbx_strand_id
1 'polypeptide(L)'
;MVPTVDYYPDRAHLFAFLLRLRACSSSRTNCSLSHCNSRSARKLIDSYPRLRFTLIEEAFVFSSRERLARFIPRLVQLLAEWSETFPYDFRDERVMAHVRNITHRCVTLEAGVRQDVSALLQNLLHRLTALEKYELFLQMVNTEPTTDCLDLLSSTDVTELCGNASGLAQQLTHIELERLSYIGPEEFVQAFAKENPHLETSFKDMKKTRNLESYVSWFNKLSYFVATEVVKHVKKKQRVKVTEFWIEAARECFNIGNFNSLMAIIAGLNMSPISRLKKTWSKVPSAKFSVLEHQMDPSSNFSSYRSTLKAAVWRSAGATDERQRIVVPFFSLLVKDLYFLNEGCSNK
;
A
#
# COMPACT_ATOMS: atom_id res chain seq x y z
N MET A 1 1.26 22.75 10.91
CA MET A 1 2.42 23.25 11.67
C MET A 1 3.52 22.20 11.66
N VAL A 2 4.78 22.61 11.58
CA VAL A 2 5.98 21.74 11.61
C VAL A 2 6.43 21.58 13.07
N PRO A 3 7.12 20.49 13.46
CA PRO A 3 7.67 20.35 14.81
C PRO A 3 8.46 21.59 15.26
N THR A 4 8.30 21.95 16.53
CA THR A 4 9.07 22.97 17.24
C THR A 4 9.64 22.37 18.52
N VAL A 5 10.34 23.16 19.32
CA VAL A 5 10.85 22.71 20.64
C VAL A 5 9.69 22.29 21.54
N ASP A 6 8.62 23.09 21.58
CA ASP A 6 7.54 22.96 22.56
C ASP A 6 6.31 22.22 22.01
N TYR A 7 6.28 21.94 20.71
CA TYR A 7 5.14 21.33 20.04
C TYR A 7 5.58 20.28 19.01
N TYR A 8 5.00 19.10 19.08
CA TYR A 8 5.10 18.06 18.07
C TYR A 8 3.70 17.72 17.54
N PRO A 9 3.46 17.80 16.21
CA PRO A 9 2.15 17.50 15.63
C PRO A 9 1.77 16.04 15.82
N ASP A 10 0.47 15.76 15.84
CA ASP A 10 0.00 14.37 15.80
C ASP A 10 0.39 13.68 14.47
N ARG A 11 0.35 12.35 14.47
CA ARG A 11 0.75 11.54 13.31
C ARG A 11 -0.09 11.81 12.06
N ALA A 12 -1.37 12.11 12.20
CA ALA A 12 -2.25 12.36 11.05
C ALA A 12 -1.90 13.71 10.38
N HIS A 13 -1.67 14.74 11.19
CA HIS A 13 -1.20 16.04 10.71
C HIS A 13 0.18 15.92 10.06
N LEU A 14 1.11 15.15 10.66
CA LEU A 14 2.43 14.94 10.09
C LEU A 14 2.37 14.17 8.77
N PHE A 15 1.60 13.09 8.70
CA PHE A 15 1.36 12.34 7.48
C PHE A 15 0.85 13.25 6.36
N ALA A 16 -0.21 14.02 6.65
CA ALA A 16 -0.79 14.95 5.67
C ALA A 16 0.19 16.04 5.24
N PHE A 17 1.00 16.57 6.17
CA PHE A 17 2.05 17.53 5.87
C PHE A 17 3.09 16.94 4.91
N LEU A 18 3.68 15.79 5.26
CA LEU A 18 4.69 15.12 4.44
C LEU A 18 4.13 14.73 3.07
N LEU A 19 2.90 14.22 3.00
CA LEU A 19 2.24 13.87 1.73
C LEU A 19 2.07 15.10 0.83
N ARG A 20 1.58 16.23 1.39
CA ARG A 20 1.38 17.49 0.65
C ARG A 20 2.67 18.10 0.13
N LEU A 21 3.79 17.94 0.84
CA LEU A 21 5.10 18.38 0.34
C LEU A 21 5.44 17.79 -1.03
N ARG A 22 4.83 16.66 -1.41
CA ARG A 22 5.03 16.04 -2.72
C ARG A 22 4.08 16.58 -3.80
N ALA A 23 2.91 17.05 -3.40
CA ALA A 23 1.85 17.52 -4.28
C ALA A 23 2.02 18.97 -4.76
N CYS A 24 2.81 19.80 -4.07
CA CYS A 24 3.05 21.18 -4.48
C CYS A 24 4.01 21.27 -5.69
N SER A 25 3.61 22.04 -6.70
CA SER A 25 4.37 22.29 -7.93
C SER A 25 5.55 23.24 -7.69
N SER A 26 6.65 23.03 -8.40
CA SER A 26 7.82 23.94 -8.39
C SER A 26 7.52 25.34 -8.96
N SER A 27 6.33 25.56 -9.56
CA SER A 27 5.95 26.81 -10.23
C SER A 27 4.98 27.69 -9.44
N ARG A 28 4.44 27.24 -8.30
CA ARG A 28 3.58 28.06 -7.42
C ARG A 28 4.24 28.28 -6.06
N THR A 29 5.15 29.25 -6.00
CA THR A 29 5.71 29.86 -4.78
C THR A 29 4.67 30.58 -3.90
N ASN A 30 3.36 30.37 -4.12
CA ASN A 30 2.28 30.99 -3.37
C ASN A 30 1.21 29.96 -2.96
N CYS A 31 1.62 28.79 -2.46
CA CYS A 31 0.70 27.99 -1.66
C CYS A 31 0.57 28.67 -0.29
N SER A 32 -0.57 29.34 -0.07
CA SER A 32 -0.88 30.18 1.09
C SER A 32 -1.02 29.38 2.39
N LEU A 33 0.07 28.80 2.89
CA LEU A 33 0.20 28.37 4.29
C LEU A 33 0.73 29.55 5.14
N SER A 34 -0.03 30.64 5.14
CA SER A 34 0.28 31.92 5.81
C SER A 34 0.34 31.85 7.35
N HIS A 35 0.09 30.69 7.96
CA HIS A 35 0.00 30.52 9.41
C HIS A 35 1.17 29.76 10.07
N CYS A 36 2.22 29.38 9.33
CA CYS A 36 3.41 28.78 9.96
C CYS A 36 4.33 29.89 10.49
N ASN A 37 4.26 30.19 11.80
CA ASN A 37 4.99 31.29 12.45
C ASN A 37 6.44 30.97 12.87
N SER A 38 7.03 29.86 12.41
CA SER A 38 8.47 29.63 12.51
C SER A 38 9.12 29.82 11.14
N ARG A 39 9.99 30.83 11.03
CA ARG A 39 10.82 31.11 9.83
C ARG A 39 11.58 29.85 9.33
N SER A 40 11.89 28.93 10.23
CA SER A 40 12.55 27.65 9.94
C SER A 40 11.67 26.65 9.18
N ALA A 41 10.35 26.68 9.41
CA ALA A 41 9.40 25.79 8.77
C ALA A 41 8.99 26.26 7.37
N ARG A 42 8.86 27.58 7.13
CA ARG A 42 8.59 28.12 5.78
C ARG A 42 9.73 27.84 4.82
N LYS A 43 10.97 27.95 5.28
CA LYS A 43 12.15 27.59 4.46
C LYS A 43 12.15 26.11 4.08
N LEU A 44 11.79 25.21 5.00
CA LEU A 44 11.74 23.76 4.77
C LEU A 44 10.75 23.33 3.65
N ILE A 45 9.80 24.20 3.29
CA ILE A 45 8.64 23.91 2.44
C ILE A 45 8.81 24.47 1.02
N ASP A 46 9.51 25.59 0.83
CA ASP A 46 9.53 26.33 -0.45
C ASP A 46 10.60 25.88 -1.46
N SER A 47 11.30 24.75 -1.28
CA SER A 47 12.42 24.38 -2.16
C SER A 47 12.57 22.87 -2.38
N TYR A 48 12.19 22.41 -3.58
CA TYR A 48 12.34 21.02 -4.04
C TYR A 48 13.81 20.68 -4.39
N PRO A 49 14.12 19.40 -4.69
CA PRO A 49 14.77 18.41 -3.83
C PRO A 49 16.27 18.67 -3.53
N ARG A 50 16.86 19.75 -4.04
CA ARG A 50 18.29 20.09 -3.87
C ARG A 50 18.61 20.84 -2.56
N LEU A 51 17.59 21.22 -1.77
CA LEU A 51 17.73 22.14 -0.63
C LEU A 51 17.19 21.64 0.73
N ARG A 52 16.64 20.41 0.81
CA ARG A 52 16.01 19.88 2.04
C ARG A 52 16.98 19.77 3.22
N PHE A 53 18.26 19.53 2.93
CA PHE A 53 19.30 19.37 3.95
C PHE A 53 20.12 20.64 4.14
N THR A 54 20.27 21.46 3.11
CA THR A 54 20.98 22.74 3.14
C THR A 54 20.35 23.70 4.15
N LEU A 55 19.03 23.68 4.31
CA LEU A 55 18.32 24.54 5.26
C LEU A 55 18.41 24.06 6.70
N ILE A 56 18.43 22.75 6.93
CA ILE A 56 18.75 22.21 8.26
C ILE A 56 20.21 22.53 8.56
N GLU A 57 21.10 22.38 7.58
CA GLU A 57 22.50 22.75 7.71
C GLU A 57 22.69 24.23 8.02
N GLU A 58 21.93 25.14 7.39
CA GLU A 58 21.87 26.58 7.68
C GLU A 58 21.24 26.87 9.06
N ALA A 59 20.19 26.16 9.46
CA ALA A 59 19.56 26.34 10.77
C ALA A 59 20.53 26.02 11.93
N PHE A 60 21.42 25.04 11.72
CA PHE A 60 22.51 24.77 12.64
C PHE A 60 23.58 25.88 12.66
N VAL A 61 23.69 26.73 11.62
CA VAL A 61 24.65 27.84 11.56
C VAL A 61 24.13 29.09 12.27
N PHE A 62 22.82 29.38 12.19
CA PHE A 62 22.24 30.63 12.70
C PHE A 62 21.56 30.55 14.08
N SER A 63 21.54 29.38 14.73
CA SER A 63 20.83 29.17 16.00
C SER A 63 21.78 28.97 17.18
N SER A 64 21.39 29.43 18.38
CA SER A 64 22.17 29.18 19.60
C SER A 64 22.24 27.68 19.91
N ARG A 65 23.41 27.22 20.38
CA ARG A 65 23.68 25.80 20.65
C ARG A 65 22.66 25.16 21.58
N GLU A 66 22.21 25.87 22.61
CA GLU A 66 21.20 25.40 23.57
C GLU A 66 19.79 25.25 22.98
N ARG A 67 19.42 26.11 22.01
CA ARG A 67 18.12 26.01 21.35
C ARG A 67 18.11 24.86 20.34
N LEU A 68 19.24 24.63 19.68
CA LEU A 68 19.44 23.48 18.79
C LEU A 68 19.39 22.16 19.56
N ALA A 69 20.12 22.07 20.69
CA ALA A 69 20.13 20.88 21.55
C ALA A 69 18.70 20.45 21.95
N ARG A 70 17.86 21.39 22.36
CA ARG A 70 16.45 21.13 22.72
C ARG A 70 15.56 20.72 21.54
N PHE A 71 15.92 21.08 20.31
CA PHE A 71 15.16 20.73 19.11
C PHE A 71 15.58 19.39 18.51
N ILE A 72 16.84 18.98 18.69
CA ILE A 72 17.41 17.77 18.07
C ILE A 72 16.57 16.50 18.28
N PRO A 73 16.06 16.18 19.49
CA PRO A 73 15.20 15.01 19.67
C PRO A 73 13.95 15.04 18.78
N ARG A 74 13.33 16.22 18.59
CA ARG A 74 12.16 16.39 17.72
C ARG A 74 12.51 16.25 16.24
N LEU A 75 13.71 16.69 15.85
CA LEU A 75 14.21 16.51 14.49
C LEU A 75 14.49 15.03 14.18
N VAL A 76 15.12 14.31 15.11
CA VAL A 76 15.38 12.86 14.94
C VAL A 76 14.06 12.09 14.88
N GLN A 77 13.10 12.43 15.74
CA GLN A 77 11.74 11.86 15.68
C GLN A 77 11.07 12.11 14.32
N LEU A 78 11.14 13.35 13.80
CA LEU A 78 10.60 13.70 12.49
C LEU A 78 11.26 12.90 11.36
N LEU A 79 12.58 12.77 11.38
CA LEU A 79 13.32 12.01 10.36
C LEU A 79 12.97 10.52 10.43
N ALA A 80 12.79 9.96 11.62
CA ALA A 80 12.36 8.57 11.81
C ALA A 80 10.97 8.35 11.20
N GLU A 81 9.98 9.15 11.60
CA GLU A 81 8.59 9.05 11.13
C GLU A 81 8.49 9.30 9.60
N TRP A 82 9.31 10.21 9.06
CA TRP A 82 9.39 10.42 7.62
C TRP A 82 9.98 9.22 6.89
N SER A 83 11.12 8.69 7.37
CA SER A 83 11.78 7.53 6.77
C SER A 83 10.92 6.26 6.80
N GLU A 84 10.08 6.12 7.82
CA GLU A 84 9.12 5.02 7.97
C GLU A 84 7.93 5.19 7.00
N THR A 85 7.36 6.39 6.94
CA THR A 85 6.15 6.66 6.15
C THR A 85 6.43 6.74 4.65
N PHE A 86 7.58 7.30 4.26
CA PHE A 86 7.94 7.55 2.86
C PHE A 86 9.40 7.19 2.57
N PRO A 87 9.75 5.90 2.63
CA PRO A 87 11.12 5.43 2.44
C PRO A 87 11.69 5.79 1.06
N TYR A 88 10.84 5.93 0.03
CA TYR A 88 11.29 6.25 -1.33
C TYR A 88 11.97 7.62 -1.47
N ASP A 89 11.68 8.58 -0.58
CA ASP A 89 12.36 9.87 -0.54
C ASP A 89 13.86 9.75 -0.25
N PHE A 90 14.26 8.66 0.41
CA PHE A 90 15.62 8.42 0.89
C PHE A 90 16.42 7.48 -0.02
N ARG A 91 15.92 7.17 -1.21
CA ARG A 91 16.59 6.25 -2.14
C ARG A 91 17.77 6.88 -2.87
N ASP A 92 17.77 8.20 -3.05
CA ASP A 92 18.86 8.94 -3.71
C ASP A 92 20.10 8.97 -2.81
N GLU A 93 21.24 8.56 -3.34
CA GLU A 93 22.50 8.50 -2.60
C GLU A 93 22.92 9.87 -2.03
N ARG A 94 22.61 10.96 -2.74
CA ARG A 94 22.86 12.34 -2.27
C ARG A 94 21.99 12.67 -1.07
N VAL A 95 20.71 12.27 -1.10
CA VAL A 95 19.80 12.43 0.04
C VAL A 95 20.32 11.65 1.24
N MET A 96 20.74 10.40 1.05
CA MET A 96 21.32 9.58 2.12
C MET A 96 22.61 10.16 2.68
N ALA A 97 23.48 10.75 1.85
CA ALA A 97 24.68 11.44 2.31
C ALA A 97 24.33 12.60 3.23
N HIS A 98 23.30 13.37 2.91
CA HIS A 98 22.86 14.44 3.77
C HIS A 98 22.16 13.95 5.06
N VAL A 99 21.38 12.87 5.02
CA VAL A 99 20.82 12.24 6.24
C VAL A 99 21.95 11.85 7.18
N ARG A 100 23.02 11.23 6.67
CA ARG A 100 24.20 10.87 7.45
C ARG A 100 24.88 12.10 8.05
N ASN A 101 25.00 13.19 7.29
CA ASN A 101 25.55 14.46 7.80
C ASN A 101 24.70 15.03 8.94
N ILE A 102 23.39 15.21 8.73
CA ILE A 102 22.47 15.73 9.76
C ILE A 102 22.50 14.86 11.01
N THR A 103 22.38 13.55 10.86
CA THR A 103 22.35 12.63 12.00
C THR A 103 23.66 12.64 12.78
N HIS A 104 24.81 12.69 12.10
CA HIS A 104 26.12 12.88 12.74
C HIS A 104 26.18 14.18 13.55
N ARG A 105 25.72 15.30 12.98
CA ARG A 105 25.66 16.59 13.69
C ARG A 105 24.73 16.56 14.90
N CYS A 106 23.59 15.88 14.78
CA CYS A 106 22.65 15.69 15.89
C CYS A 106 23.34 14.99 17.08
N VAL A 107 24.06 13.89 16.82
CA VAL A 107 24.78 13.14 17.86
C VAL A 107 25.93 13.94 18.47
N THR A 108 26.62 14.75 17.68
CA THR A 108 27.71 15.62 18.17
C THR A 108 27.19 16.74 19.07
N LEU A 109 26.02 17.28 18.77
CA LEU A 109 25.43 18.38 19.55
C LEU A 109 24.61 17.91 20.74
N GLU A 110 23.97 16.74 20.64
CA GLU A 110 23.15 16.14 21.69
C GLU A 110 23.40 14.63 21.75
N ALA A 111 24.25 14.18 22.66
CA ALA A 111 24.67 12.78 22.74
C ALA A 111 23.51 11.81 23.08
N GLY A 112 22.45 12.31 23.72
CA GLY A 112 21.29 11.52 24.13
C GLY A 112 20.53 10.85 22.98
N VAL A 113 20.54 11.45 21.78
CA VAL A 113 19.81 10.90 20.61
C VAL A 113 20.59 9.82 19.84
N ARG A 114 21.76 9.39 20.32
CA ARG A 114 22.61 8.43 19.60
C ARG A 114 21.90 7.11 19.31
N GLN A 115 21.14 6.59 20.28
CA GLN A 115 20.40 5.34 20.10
C GLN A 115 19.27 5.51 19.09
N ASP A 116 18.51 6.60 19.17
CA ASP A 116 17.42 6.91 18.23
C ASP A 116 17.92 7.08 16.80
N VAL A 117 19.04 7.78 16.62
CA VAL A 117 19.71 7.94 15.33
C VAL A 117 20.16 6.59 14.77
N SER A 118 20.75 5.72 15.61
CA SER A 118 21.17 4.40 15.18
C SER A 118 19.99 3.54 14.74
N ALA A 119 18.90 3.54 15.52
CA ALA A 119 17.67 2.83 15.18
C ALA A 119 17.03 3.36 13.88
N LEU A 120 16.95 4.67 13.71
CA LEU A 120 16.47 5.32 12.48
C LEU A 120 17.24 4.84 11.26
N LEU A 121 18.58 4.91 11.28
CA LEU A 121 19.42 4.55 10.14
C LEU A 121 19.32 3.06 9.81
N GLN A 122 19.26 2.19 10.83
CA GLN A 122 19.09 0.75 10.65
C GLN A 122 17.73 0.41 10.06
N ASN A 123 16.65 1.00 10.58
CA ASN A 123 15.29 0.79 10.09
C ASN A 123 15.14 1.27 8.64
N LEU A 124 15.69 2.44 8.31
CA LEU A 124 15.68 2.98 6.96
C LEU A 124 16.44 2.06 5.98
N LEU A 125 17.64 1.61 6.36
CA LEU A 125 18.41 0.67 5.53
C LEU A 125 17.64 -0.63 5.30
N HIS A 126 17.11 -1.23 6.37
CA HIS A 126 16.33 -2.46 6.29
C HIS A 126 15.13 -2.29 5.34
N ARG A 127 14.38 -1.19 5.47
CA ARG A 127 13.21 -0.90 4.64
C ARG A 127 13.59 -0.70 3.17
N LEU A 128 14.64 0.07 2.88
CA LEU A 128 15.12 0.28 1.51
C LEU A 128 15.60 -1.01 0.86
N THR A 129 16.34 -1.84 1.59
CA THR A 129 16.78 -3.16 1.09
C THR A 129 15.61 -4.10 0.82
N ALA A 130 14.59 -4.11 1.69
CA ALA A 130 13.39 -4.92 1.47
C ALA A 130 12.62 -4.46 0.22
N LEU A 131 12.43 -3.14 0.05
CA LEU A 131 11.79 -2.56 -1.13
C LEU A 131 12.54 -2.90 -2.42
N GLU A 132 13.86 -2.80 -2.42
CA GLU A 132 14.67 -3.13 -3.60
C GLU A 132 14.57 -4.62 -3.97
N LYS A 133 14.64 -5.52 -2.99
CA LYS A 133 14.44 -6.96 -3.22
C LYS A 133 13.06 -7.26 -3.78
N TYR A 134 12.02 -6.63 -3.25
CA TYR A 134 10.65 -6.83 -3.73
C TYR A 134 10.44 -6.28 -5.15
N GLU A 135 11.03 -5.14 -5.48
CA GLU A 135 11.00 -4.60 -6.85
C GLU A 135 11.70 -5.53 -7.85
N LEU A 136 12.83 -6.13 -7.48
CA LEU A 136 13.52 -7.12 -8.30
C LEU A 136 12.66 -8.38 -8.48
N PHE A 137 12.03 -8.87 -7.42
CA PHE A 137 11.08 -9.98 -7.48
C PHE A 137 9.91 -9.68 -8.44
N LEU A 138 9.31 -8.49 -8.35
CA LEU A 138 8.23 -8.07 -9.26
C LEU A 138 8.69 -8.00 -10.72
N GLN A 139 9.93 -7.60 -10.98
CA GLN A 139 10.49 -7.62 -12.33
C GLN A 139 10.59 -9.04 -12.86
N MET A 140 11.09 -9.99 -12.06
CA MET A 140 11.17 -11.39 -12.45
C MET A 140 9.78 -11.96 -12.80
N VAL A 141 8.79 -11.79 -11.91
CA VAL A 141 7.42 -12.30 -12.10
C VAL A 141 6.72 -11.68 -13.33
N ASN A 142 7.06 -10.46 -13.71
CA ASN A 142 6.47 -9.80 -14.88
C ASN A 142 7.22 -10.07 -16.19
N THR A 143 8.45 -10.60 -16.13
CA THR A 143 9.27 -10.95 -17.31
C THR A 143 9.15 -12.44 -17.66
N GLU A 144 8.56 -13.26 -16.79
CA GLU A 144 8.23 -14.64 -17.12
C GLU A 144 7.33 -14.67 -18.37
N PRO A 145 7.77 -15.33 -19.47
CA PRO A 145 7.01 -15.33 -20.71
C PRO A 145 5.66 -15.99 -20.47
N THR A 146 4.57 -15.30 -20.84
CA THR A 146 3.26 -15.94 -21.08
C THR A 146 3.51 -17.11 -22.01
N THR A 147 3.51 -18.31 -21.45
CA THR A 147 3.87 -19.50 -22.18
C THR A 147 2.67 -19.83 -23.08
N ASP A 148 2.80 -19.61 -24.39
CA ASP A 148 1.75 -19.87 -25.38
C ASP A 148 1.40 -21.38 -25.52
N CYS A 149 1.97 -22.24 -24.68
CA CYS A 149 1.82 -23.68 -24.72
C CYS A 149 0.97 -24.19 -23.55
N LEU A 150 -0.25 -24.65 -23.86
CA LEU A 150 -1.17 -25.30 -22.92
C LEU A 150 -0.57 -26.57 -22.27
N ASP A 151 0.41 -27.21 -22.93
CA ASP A 151 1.02 -28.48 -22.49
C ASP A 151 1.90 -28.33 -21.24
N LEU A 152 2.19 -27.11 -20.79
CA LEU A 152 2.91 -26.80 -19.55
C LEU A 152 2.00 -26.36 -18.40
N LEU A 153 0.67 -26.32 -18.59
CA LEU A 153 -0.25 -26.10 -17.47
C LEU A 153 -0.05 -27.23 -16.46
N SER A 154 0.33 -26.86 -15.24
CA SER A 154 0.55 -27.83 -14.16
C SER A 154 -0.64 -28.78 -14.05
N SER A 155 -0.35 -30.07 -14.19
CA SER A 155 -1.34 -31.14 -13.98
C SER A 155 -1.78 -31.22 -12.52
N THR A 156 -1.00 -30.63 -11.61
CA THR A 156 -1.32 -30.53 -10.19
C THR A 156 -2.57 -29.68 -10.01
N ASP A 157 -3.57 -30.27 -9.36
CA ASP A 157 -4.82 -29.61 -9.03
C ASP A 157 -4.60 -28.66 -7.85
N VAL A 158 -5.20 -27.46 -7.87
CA VAL A 158 -5.12 -26.51 -6.73
C VAL A 158 -5.57 -27.15 -5.41
N THR A 159 -6.48 -28.14 -5.46
CA THR A 159 -6.94 -28.91 -4.30
C THR A 159 -5.85 -29.79 -3.70
N GLU A 160 -4.84 -30.18 -4.47
CA GLU A 160 -3.71 -31.00 -4.03
C GLU A 160 -2.57 -30.13 -3.48
N LEU A 161 -2.35 -28.94 -4.04
CA LEU A 161 -1.26 -28.04 -3.65
C LEU A 161 -1.42 -27.48 -2.23
N CYS A 162 -2.63 -27.06 -1.86
CA CYS A 162 -2.89 -26.40 -0.58
C CYS A 162 -3.60 -27.28 0.46
N GLY A 163 -3.91 -28.53 0.11
CA GLY A 163 -4.56 -29.54 0.96
C GLY A 163 -6.03 -29.24 1.33
N ASN A 164 -6.34 -28.00 1.72
CA ASN A 164 -7.70 -27.54 2.05
C ASN A 164 -7.90 -26.05 1.74
N ALA A 165 -9.17 -25.64 1.70
CA ALA A 165 -9.58 -24.27 1.36
C ALA A 165 -9.10 -23.21 2.37
N SER A 166 -9.03 -23.56 3.66
CA SER A 166 -8.51 -22.66 4.69
C SER A 166 -7.01 -22.39 4.51
N GLY A 167 -6.23 -23.42 4.16
CA GLY A 167 -4.81 -23.29 3.85
C GLY A 167 -4.59 -22.37 2.66
N LEU A 168 -5.37 -22.55 1.58
CA LEU A 168 -5.30 -21.66 0.43
C LEU A 168 -5.66 -20.22 0.81
N ALA A 169 -6.74 -19.99 1.56
CA ALA A 169 -7.14 -18.65 2.00
C ALA A 169 -6.06 -17.97 2.86
N GLN A 170 -5.37 -18.73 3.72
CA GLN A 170 -4.23 -18.21 4.49
C GLN A 170 -3.07 -17.82 3.57
N GLN A 171 -2.70 -18.66 2.61
CA GLN A 171 -1.62 -18.34 1.66
C GLN A 171 -1.95 -17.12 0.79
N LEU A 172 -3.19 -17.05 0.27
CA LEU A 172 -3.65 -15.85 -0.44
C LEU A 172 -3.56 -14.61 0.45
N THR A 173 -3.96 -14.72 1.71
CA THR A 173 -3.88 -13.61 2.67
C THR A 173 -2.43 -13.19 2.94
N HIS A 174 -1.50 -14.14 3.08
CA HIS A 174 -0.07 -13.82 3.22
C HIS A 174 0.46 -13.05 2.02
N ILE A 175 0.12 -13.50 0.80
CA ILE A 175 0.51 -12.80 -0.43
C ILE A 175 -0.09 -11.39 -0.49
N GLU A 176 -1.38 -11.24 -0.14
CA GLU A 176 -2.03 -9.92 -0.15
C GLU A 176 -1.38 -8.96 0.85
N LEU A 177 -1.12 -9.42 2.08
CA LEU A 177 -0.49 -8.61 3.13
C LEU A 177 0.96 -8.23 2.78
N GLU A 178 1.74 -9.17 2.24
CA GLU A 178 3.10 -8.91 1.77
C GLU A 178 3.07 -7.80 0.69
N ARG A 179 2.25 -7.97 -0.35
CA ARG A 179 2.20 -7.01 -1.47
C ARG A 179 1.69 -5.65 -1.04
N LEU A 180 0.66 -5.59 -0.20
CA LEU A 180 0.15 -4.34 0.37
C LEU A 180 1.21 -3.61 1.20
N SER A 181 2.05 -4.35 1.94
CA SER A 181 3.08 -3.75 2.80
C SER A 181 4.14 -2.95 2.04
N TYR A 182 4.26 -3.17 0.73
CA TYR A 182 5.17 -2.47 -0.17
C TYR A 182 4.52 -1.32 -0.95
N ILE A 183 3.19 -1.11 -0.83
CA ILE A 183 2.53 0.02 -1.49
C ILE A 183 2.60 1.25 -0.58
N GLY A 184 3.38 2.25 -1.00
CA GLY A 184 3.47 3.53 -0.31
C GLY A 184 2.33 4.50 -0.64
N PRO A 185 1.93 5.40 0.27
CA PRO A 185 0.98 6.48 -0.03
C PRO A 185 1.36 7.33 -1.24
N GLU A 186 2.65 7.53 -1.48
CA GLU A 186 3.22 8.23 -2.63
C GLU A 186 2.86 7.58 -3.98
N GLU A 187 2.63 6.26 -4.02
CA GLU A 187 2.25 5.56 -5.24
C GLU A 187 0.84 5.93 -5.70
N PHE A 188 -0.07 6.13 -4.74
CA PHE A 188 -1.43 6.62 -5.04
C PHE A 188 -1.38 8.03 -5.62
N VAL A 189 -0.55 8.90 -5.04
CA VAL A 189 -0.44 10.27 -5.57
C VAL A 189 0.19 10.28 -6.96
N GLN A 190 1.21 9.45 -7.22
CA GLN A 190 1.78 9.27 -8.55
C GLN A 190 0.73 8.73 -9.54
N ALA A 191 -0.10 7.76 -9.14
CA ALA A 191 -1.15 7.21 -9.99
C ALA A 191 -2.21 8.25 -10.36
N PHE A 192 -2.73 9.01 -9.39
CA PHE A 192 -3.74 10.04 -9.63
C PHE A 192 -3.19 11.21 -10.45
N ALA A 193 -1.91 11.54 -10.30
CA ALA A 193 -1.26 12.58 -11.10
C ALA A 193 -1.10 12.19 -12.58
N LYS A 194 -0.91 10.90 -12.89
CA LYS A 194 -0.81 10.43 -14.30
C LYS A 194 -2.10 10.67 -15.09
N GLU A 195 -3.26 10.63 -14.42
CA GLU A 195 -4.57 10.85 -15.05
C GLU A 195 -4.86 12.33 -15.35
N ASN A 196 -4.06 13.26 -14.81
CA ASN A 196 -4.17 14.70 -15.04
C ASN A 196 -2.85 15.30 -15.59
N PRO A 197 -2.55 15.16 -16.90
CA PRO A 197 -1.26 15.55 -17.50
C PRO A 197 -0.89 17.04 -17.35
N HIS A 198 -1.89 17.89 -17.12
CA HIS A 198 -1.74 19.34 -16.94
C HIS A 198 -1.27 19.76 -15.54
N LEU A 199 -1.27 18.86 -14.55
CA LEU A 199 -0.66 19.13 -13.26
C LEU A 199 0.88 19.07 -13.39
N GLU A 200 1.52 20.24 -13.50
CA GLU A 200 2.95 20.36 -13.17
C GLU A 200 3.12 20.00 -11.70
N THR A 201 3.51 18.78 -11.41
CA THR A 201 3.78 18.34 -10.04
C THR A 201 5.21 17.85 -9.98
N SER A 202 5.82 17.97 -8.80
CA SER A 202 7.17 17.48 -8.61
C SER A 202 7.29 15.95 -8.57
N PHE A 203 6.17 15.23 -8.79
CA PHE A 203 6.14 13.78 -8.97
C PHE A 203 6.81 13.31 -10.26
N LYS A 204 6.99 14.19 -11.26
CA LYS A 204 7.66 13.83 -12.53
C LYS A 204 9.13 13.44 -12.33
N ASP A 205 9.76 13.93 -11.26
CA ASP A 205 11.16 13.63 -10.91
C ASP A 205 11.31 12.43 -9.98
N MET A 206 10.20 11.88 -9.44
CA MET A 206 10.26 10.69 -8.58
C MET A 206 10.41 9.42 -9.43
N LYS A 207 11.23 8.47 -8.95
CA LYS A 207 11.35 7.15 -9.58
C LYS A 207 9.95 6.50 -9.64
N LYS A 208 9.53 6.10 -10.84
CA LYS A 208 8.26 5.39 -11.05
C LYS A 208 8.25 4.12 -10.20
N THR A 209 7.28 4.05 -9.29
CA THR A 209 6.94 2.84 -8.54
C THR A 209 5.94 2.02 -9.34
N ARG A 210 5.94 0.69 -9.14
CA ARG A 210 5.05 -0.24 -9.86
C ARG A 210 4.33 -1.20 -8.91
N ASN A 211 4.44 -1.01 -7.60
CA ASN A 211 3.87 -1.95 -6.63
C ASN A 211 2.34 -1.86 -6.67
N LEU A 212 1.81 -0.64 -6.71
CA LEU A 212 0.38 -0.39 -6.88
C LEU A 212 -0.19 -1.05 -8.14
N GLU A 213 0.43 -0.80 -9.30
CA GLU A 213 0.03 -1.40 -10.59
C GLU A 213 0.12 -2.94 -10.55
N SER A 214 1.17 -3.48 -9.92
CA SER A 214 1.37 -4.93 -9.77
C SER A 214 0.32 -5.56 -8.85
N TYR A 215 -0.11 -4.85 -7.80
CA TYR A 215 -1.16 -5.31 -6.90
C TYR A 215 -2.55 -5.28 -7.55
N VAL A 216 -2.83 -4.27 -8.39
CA VAL A 216 -4.04 -4.30 -9.24
C VAL A 216 -3.96 -5.46 -10.25
N SER A 217 -2.80 -5.70 -10.86
CA SER A 217 -2.60 -6.84 -11.76
C SER A 217 -2.81 -8.19 -11.05
N TRP A 218 -2.38 -8.31 -9.79
CA TRP A 218 -2.59 -9.50 -8.97
C TRP A 218 -4.05 -9.93 -8.88
N PHE A 219 -4.95 -8.97 -8.60
CA PHE A 219 -6.39 -9.23 -8.53
C PHE A 219 -6.89 -9.91 -9.81
N ASN A 220 -6.48 -9.38 -10.96
CA ASN A 220 -6.86 -9.93 -12.26
C ASN A 220 -6.24 -11.31 -12.49
N LYS A 221 -4.94 -11.47 -12.18
CA LYS A 221 -4.24 -12.77 -12.27
C LYS A 221 -4.93 -13.83 -11.44
N LEU A 222 -5.31 -13.53 -10.19
CA LEU A 222 -6.05 -14.44 -9.32
C LEU A 222 -7.43 -14.79 -9.90
N SER A 223 -8.16 -13.79 -10.39
CA SER A 223 -9.48 -14.01 -11.00
C SER A 223 -9.40 -14.93 -12.23
N TYR A 224 -8.41 -14.70 -13.11
CA TYR A 224 -8.17 -15.56 -14.26
C TYR A 224 -7.66 -16.94 -13.85
N PHE A 225 -6.81 -17.03 -12.84
CA PHE A 225 -6.31 -18.31 -12.32
C PHE A 225 -7.48 -19.19 -11.83
N VAL A 226 -8.41 -18.62 -11.05
CA VAL A 226 -9.63 -19.31 -10.60
C VAL A 226 -10.42 -19.86 -11.79
N ALA A 227 -10.65 -19.03 -12.82
CA ALA A 227 -11.38 -19.46 -14.01
C ALA A 227 -10.63 -20.59 -14.75
N THR A 228 -9.33 -20.42 -14.97
CA THR A 228 -8.45 -21.40 -15.64
C THR A 228 -8.45 -22.74 -14.91
N GLU A 229 -8.31 -22.74 -13.57
CA GLU A 229 -8.34 -23.96 -12.75
C GLU A 229 -9.66 -24.71 -12.86
N VAL A 230 -10.78 -24.03 -13.09
CA VAL A 230 -12.06 -24.70 -13.32
C VAL A 230 -12.15 -25.25 -14.74
N VAL A 231 -11.80 -24.47 -15.77
CA VAL A 231 -12.00 -24.88 -17.18
C VAL A 231 -10.95 -25.86 -17.70
N LYS A 232 -9.77 -25.94 -17.07
CA LYS A 232 -8.74 -26.94 -17.44
C LYS A 232 -9.23 -28.38 -17.29
N HIS A 233 -10.23 -28.62 -16.43
CA HIS A 233 -10.78 -29.95 -16.23
C HIS A 233 -11.86 -30.32 -17.26
N VAL A 234 -11.56 -31.34 -18.06
CA VAL A 234 -12.49 -31.91 -19.06
C VAL A 234 -13.67 -32.63 -18.39
N LYS A 235 -13.43 -33.33 -17.26
CA LYS A 235 -14.47 -34.12 -16.59
C LYS A 235 -15.36 -33.24 -15.70
N LYS A 236 -16.68 -33.34 -15.86
CA LYS A 236 -17.68 -32.61 -15.05
C LYS A 236 -17.47 -32.79 -13.55
N LYS A 237 -17.20 -34.01 -13.09
CA LYS A 237 -17.02 -34.33 -11.66
C LYS A 237 -15.86 -33.53 -11.04
N GLN A 238 -14.76 -33.37 -11.78
CA GLN A 238 -13.61 -32.57 -11.35
C GLN A 238 -13.96 -31.09 -11.31
N ARG A 239 -14.63 -30.56 -12.35
CA ARG A 239 -15.08 -29.16 -12.34
C ARG A 239 -15.97 -28.81 -11.16
N VAL A 240 -16.89 -29.70 -10.78
CA VAL A 240 -17.73 -29.52 -9.59
C VAL A 240 -16.86 -29.43 -8.33
N LYS A 241 -15.94 -30.39 -8.12
CA LYS A 241 -15.02 -30.41 -6.98
C LYS A 241 -14.20 -29.11 -6.88
N VAL A 242 -13.60 -28.66 -7.98
CA VAL A 242 -12.75 -27.46 -7.99
C VAL A 242 -13.59 -26.19 -7.79
N THR A 243 -14.79 -26.12 -8.35
CA THR A 243 -15.72 -25.00 -8.12
C THR A 243 -16.12 -24.91 -6.64
N GLU A 244 -16.49 -26.04 -6.02
CA GLU A 244 -16.82 -26.11 -4.60
C GLU A 244 -15.63 -25.70 -3.71
N PHE A 245 -14.43 -26.14 -4.07
CA PHE A 245 -13.22 -25.75 -3.34
C PHE A 245 -12.95 -24.25 -3.40
N TRP A 246 -13.13 -23.60 -4.55
CA TRP A 246 -12.99 -22.15 -4.67
C TRP A 246 -14.06 -21.38 -3.91
N ILE A 247 -15.31 -21.86 -3.90
CA ILE A 247 -16.39 -21.27 -3.07
C ILE A 247 -16.02 -21.36 -1.59
N GLU A 248 -15.46 -22.49 -1.17
CA GLU A 248 -15.02 -22.69 0.21
C GLU A 248 -13.82 -21.79 0.55
N ALA A 249 -12.85 -21.65 -0.37
CA ALA A 249 -11.71 -20.75 -0.19
C ALA A 249 -12.14 -19.28 -0.11
N ALA A 250 -13.14 -18.87 -0.91
CA ALA A 250 -13.75 -17.55 -0.83
C ALA A 250 -14.42 -17.31 0.53
N ARG A 251 -15.15 -18.31 1.04
CA ARG A 251 -15.73 -18.25 2.40
C ARG A 251 -14.65 -18.09 3.47
N GLU A 252 -13.54 -18.80 3.37
CA GLU A 252 -12.44 -18.66 4.32
C GLU A 252 -11.73 -17.30 4.18
N CYS A 253 -11.59 -16.76 2.97
CA CYS A 253 -11.12 -15.38 2.78
C CYS A 253 -12.04 -14.37 3.49
N PHE A 254 -13.36 -14.53 3.37
CA PHE A 254 -14.34 -13.72 4.10
C PHE A 254 -14.15 -13.80 5.62
N ASN A 255 -13.99 -15.02 6.17
CA ASN A 255 -13.81 -15.24 7.61
C ASN A 255 -12.53 -14.57 8.15
N ILE A 256 -11.44 -14.65 7.39
CA ILE A 256 -10.16 -14.01 7.74
C ILE A 256 -10.28 -12.48 7.69
N GLY A 257 -11.15 -11.94 6.81
CA GLY A 257 -11.22 -10.52 6.50
C GLY A 257 -10.40 -10.14 5.25
N ASN A 258 -10.08 -11.12 4.40
CA ASN A 258 -9.45 -10.90 3.11
C ASN A 258 -10.50 -10.68 2.01
N PHE A 259 -10.99 -9.46 1.91
CA PHE A 259 -12.05 -9.10 0.96
C PHE A 259 -11.54 -8.95 -0.49
N ASN A 260 -10.26 -8.66 -0.67
CA ASN A 260 -9.67 -8.53 -2.01
C ASN A 260 -9.63 -9.88 -2.73
N SER A 261 -9.06 -10.90 -2.10
CA SER A 261 -9.03 -12.26 -2.67
C SER A 261 -10.42 -12.88 -2.78
N LEU A 262 -11.31 -12.63 -1.80
CA LEU A 262 -12.73 -13.01 -1.89
C LEU A 262 -13.35 -12.47 -3.18
N MET A 263 -13.21 -11.16 -3.43
CA MET A 263 -13.78 -10.54 -4.62
C MET A 263 -13.14 -11.06 -5.91
N ALA A 264 -11.83 -11.33 -5.90
CA ALA A 264 -11.15 -11.92 -7.06
C ALA A 264 -11.68 -13.33 -7.38
N ILE A 265 -11.92 -14.16 -6.36
CA ILE A 265 -12.49 -15.50 -6.54
C ILE A 265 -13.93 -15.41 -7.08
N ILE A 266 -14.76 -14.54 -6.52
CA ILE A 266 -16.12 -14.29 -7.05
C ILE A 266 -16.06 -13.84 -8.50
N ALA A 267 -15.19 -12.88 -8.83
CA ALA A 267 -15.02 -12.36 -10.18
C ALA A 267 -14.61 -13.48 -11.16
N GLY A 268 -13.67 -14.34 -10.77
CA GLY A 268 -13.25 -15.51 -11.55
C GLY A 268 -14.38 -16.50 -11.81
N LEU A 269 -15.16 -16.84 -10.78
CA LEU A 269 -16.30 -17.77 -10.91
C LEU A 269 -17.46 -17.18 -11.72
N ASN A 270 -17.58 -15.86 -11.78
CA ASN A 270 -18.60 -15.16 -12.58
C ASN A 270 -18.17 -14.88 -14.03
N MET A 271 -16.92 -15.18 -14.41
CA MET A 271 -16.49 -15.04 -15.80
C MET A 271 -17.30 -15.93 -16.75
N SER A 272 -17.52 -15.44 -17.98
CA SER A 272 -18.30 -16.12 -19.02
C SER A 272 -17.94 -17.60 -19.25
N PRO A 273 -16.64 -18.00 -19.29
CA PRO A 273 -16.27 -19.40 -19.43
C PRO A 273 -16.78 -20.31 -18.31
N ILE A 274 -17.01 -19.77 -17.11
CA ILE A 274 -17.49 -20.50 -15.93
C ILE A 274 -19.01 -20.44 -15.81
N SER A 275 -19.58 -19.24 -15.86
CA SER A 275 -21.02 -19.00 -15.66
C SER A 275 -21.90 -19.67 -16.73
N ARG A 276 -21.33 -19.98 -17.90
CA ARG A 276 -21.98 -20.75 -18.97
C ARG A 276 -22.06 -22.27 -18.70
N LEU A 277 -21.31 -22.82 -17.74
CA LEU A 277 -21.23 -24.27 -17.48
C LEU A 277 -22.45 -24.81 -16.72
N LYS A 278 -23.66 -24.68 -17.28
CA LYS A 278 -24.93 -25.00 -16.61
C LYS A 278 -24.98 -26.43 -16.03
N LYS A 279 -24.39 -27.41 -16.72
CA LYS A 279 -24.29 -28.81 -16.26
C LYS A 279 -23.38 -29.01 -15.05
N THR A 280 -22.38 -28.14 -14.86
CA THR A 280 -21.52 -28.14 -13.66
C THR A 280 -22.28 -27.48 -12.52
N TRP A 281 -22.81 -26.27 -12.75
CA TRP A 281 -23.53 -25.50 -11.74
C TRP A 281 -24.76 -26.21 -11.18
N SER A 282 -25.45 -27.04 -11.96
CA SER A 282 -26.57 -27.86 -11.45
C SER A 282 -26.17 -28.92 -10.42
N LYS A 283 -24.87 -29.13 -10.19
CA LYS A 283 -24.34 -30.04 -9.17
C LYS A 283 -23.56 -29.34 -8.06
N VAL A 284 -23.31 -28.03 -8.18
CA VAL A 284 -22.64 -27.24 -7.16
C VAL A 284 -23.70 -26.67 -6.20
N PRO A 285 -23.56 -26.81 -4.87
CA PRO A 285 -24.43 -26.15 -3.90
C PRO A 285 -24.29 -24.62 -3.95
N SER A 286 -25.10 -23.96 -4.78
CA SER A 286 -24.96 -22.53 -5.08
C SER A 286 -25.30 -21.59 -3.92
N ALA A 287 -26.03 -22.06 -2.89
CA ALA A 287 -26.46 -21.23 -1.77
C ALA A 287 -25.29 -20.52 -1.06
N LYS A 288 -24.17 -21.23 -0.84
CA LYS A 288 -22.96 -20.63 -0.24
C LYS A 288 -22.38 -19.53 -1.12
N PHE A 289 -22.35 -19.76 -2.44
CA PHE A 289 -21.82 -18.79 -3.39
C PHE A 289 -22.70 -17.54 -3.45
N SER A 290 -24.02 -17.70 -3.53
CA SER A 290 -24.97 -16.57 -3.56
C SER A 290 -24.90 -15.69 -2.30
N VAL A 291 -24.62 -16.27 -1.13
CA VAL A 291 -24.37 -15.47 0.09
C VAL A 291 -23.12 -14.60 -0.07
N LEU A 292 -22.04 -15.16 -0.60
CA LEU A 292 -20.79 -14.41 -0.83
C LEU A 292 -20.96 -13.32 -1.89
N GLU A 293 -21.70 -13.60 -2.96
CA GLU A 293 -22.06 -12.60 -3.98
C GLU A 293 -22.86 -11.45 -3.36
N HIS A 294 -23.86 -11.75 -2.52
CA HIS A 294 -24.63 -10.72 -1.84
C HIS A 294 -23.79 -9.84 -0.91
N GLN A 295 -22.80 -10.43 -0.22
CA GLN A 295 -21.88 -9.67 0.64
C GLN A 295 -20.99 -8.71 -0.15
N MET A 296 -20.66 -9.04 -1.40
CA MET A 296 -19.81 -8.24 -2.29
C MET A 296 -20.59 -7.50 -3.38
N ASP A 297 -21.92 -7.40 -3.24
CA ASP A 297 -22.81 -6.85 -4.25
C ASP A 297 -22.51 -5.35 -4.51
N PRO A 298 -22.41 -4.91 -5.78
CA PRO A 298 -22.08 -3.53 -6.12
C PRO A 298 -23.23 -2.54 -5.93
N SER A 299 -24.46 -3.00 -5.70
CA SER A 299 -25.64 -2.14 -5.53
C SER A 299 -25.47 -1.20 -4.35
N SER A 300 -26.11 -0.03 -4.46
CA SER A 300 -26.05 1.02 -3.44
C SER A 300 -24.61 1.37 -3.03
N ASN A 301 -23.69 1.39 -4.00
CA ASN A 301 -22.26 1.64 -3.80
C ASN A 301 -21.63 0.67 -2.78
N PHE A 302 -21.87 -0.63 -2.96
CA PHE A 302 -21.34 -1.70 -2.12
C PHE A 302 -21.78 -1.61 -0.65
N SER A 303 -23.05 -1.30 -0.37
CA SER A 303 -23.55 -1.06 1.00
C SER A 303 -23.38 -2.27 1.93
N SER A 304 -23.65 -3.49 1.45
CA SER A 304 -23.45 -4.74 2.18
C SER A 304 -21.97 -4.93 2.54
N TYR A 305 -21.09 -4.85 1.54
CA TYR A 305 -19.64 -4.94 1.74
C TYR A 305 -19.13 -3.88 2.72
N ARG A 306 -19.57 -2.63 2.60
CA ARG A 306 -19.13 -1.55 3.51
C ARG A 306 -19.53 -1.82 4.96
N SER A 307 -20.71 -2.40 5.19
CA SER A 307 -21.16 -2.81 6.52
C SER A 307 -20.27 -3.93 7.09
N THR A 308 -19.94 -4.92 6.26
CA THR A 308 -19.05 -6.03 6.61
C THR A 308 -17.61 -5.56 6.85
N LEU A 309 -17.08 -4.69 6.00
CA LEU A 309 -15.76 -4.07 6.16
C LEU A 309 -15.71 -3.29 7.48
N LYS A 310 -16.75 -2.50 7.78
CA LYS A 310 -16.85 -1.79 9.05
C LYS A 310 -16.75 -2.78 10.21
N ALA A 311 -17.58 -3.83 10.23
CA ALA A 311 -17.52 -4.84 11.28
C ALA A 311 -16.13 -5.49 11.42
N ALA A 312 -15.44 -5.78 10.32
CA ALA A 312 -14.07 -6.31 10.33
C ALA A 312 -13.04 -5.32 10.92
N VAL A 313 -13.16 -4.03 10.60
CA VAL A 313 -12.32 -2.97 11.18
C VAL A 313 -12.57 -2.85 12.69
N TRP A 314 -13.83 -2.90 13.14
CA TRP A 314 -14.17 -2.90 14.57
C TRP A 314 -13.59 -4.13 15.29
N ARG A 315 -13.69 -5.32 14.69
CA ARG A 315 -13.05 -6.54 15.19
C ARG A 315 -11.55 -6.37 15.32
N SER A 316 -10.89 -5.82 14.30
CA SER A 316 -9.44 -5.60 14.28
C SER A 316 -8.98 -4.63 15.37
N ALA A 317 -9.71 -3.52 15.58
CA ALA A 317 -9.37 -2.53 16.60
C ALA A 317 -9.43 -3.07 18.04
N GLY A 318 -10.32 -4.03 18.32
CA GLY A 318 -10.46 -4.68 19.63
C GLY A 318 -9.69 -6.00 19.78
N ALA A 319 -8.92 -6.41 18.78
CA ALA A 319 -8.35 -7.75 18.71
C ALA A 319 -7.12 -7.96 19.62
N THR A 320 -7.22 -8.95 20.49
CA THR A 320 -6.08 -9.49 21.26
C THR A 320 -5.30 -10.55 20.47
N ASP A 321 -5.96 -11.29 19.58
CA ASP A 321 -5.35 -12.28 18.68
C ASP A 321 -4.95 -11.62 17.35
N GLU A 322 -3.72 -11.85 16.90
CA GLU A 322 -3.19 -11.36 15.62
C GLU A 322 -4.06 -11.78 14.43
N ARG A 323 -4.65 -12.98 14.47
CA ARG A 323 -5.55 -13.46 13.40
C ARG A 323 -6.77 -12.56 13.24
N GLN A 324 -7.27 -12.00 14.33
CA GLN A 324 -8.43 -11.12 14.34
C GLN A 324 -8.10 -9.69 13.91
N ARG A 325 -6.81 -9.33 13.78
CA ARG A 325 -6.37 -8.01 13.30
C ARG A 325 -6.40 -7.87 11.78
N ILE A 326 -6.42 -8.99 11.06
CA ILE A 326 -6.31 -9.00 9.60
C ILE A 326 -7.55 -8.38 8.96
N VAL A 327 -7.32 -7.37 8.11
CA VAL A 327 -8.31 -6.76 7.23
C VAL A 327 -7.61 -6.39 5.91
N VAL A 328 -7.96 -7.08 4.83
CA VAL A 328 -7.53 -6.74 3.46
C VAL A 328 -8.76 -6.20 2.72
N PRO A 329 -8.87 -4.89 2.47
CA PRO A 329 -10.04 -4.31 1.82
C PRO A 329 -10.10 -4.70 0.35
N PHE A 330 -11.30 -4.72 -0.23
CA PHE A 330 -11.47 -4.74 -1.69
C PHE A 330 -10.80 -3.50 -2.30
N PHE A 331 -9.63 -3.72 -2.90
CA PHE A 331 -8.69 -2.65 -3.15
C PHE A 331 -9.14 -1.69 -4.25
N SER A 332 -9.77 -2.20 -5.31
CA SER A 332 -10.27 -1.35 -6.39
C SER A 332 -11.32 -0.34 -5.91
N LEU A 333 -12.18 -0.73 -4.95
CA LEU A 333 -13.14 0.19 -4.35
C LEU A 333 -12.45 1.22 -3.44
N LEU A 334 -11.42 0.80 -2.68
CA LEU A 334 -10.60 1.71 -1.89
C LEU A 334 -9.91 2.77 -2.76
N VAL A 335 -9.26 2.35 -3.86
CA VAL A 335 -8.61 3.26 -4.81
C VAL A 335 -9.63 4.23 -5.42
N LYS A 336 -10.80 3.72 -5.82
CA LYS A 336 -11.90 4.55 -6.35
C LYS A 336 -12.36 5.60 -5.33
N ASP A 337 -12.56 5.21 -4.08
CA ASP A 337 -12.97 6.14 -3.02
C ASP A 337 -11.88 7.21 -2.78
N LEU A 338 -10.60 6.83 -2.73
CA LEU A 338 -9.47 7.76 -2.58
C LEU A 338 -9.36 8.73 -3.75
N TYR A 339 -9.57 8.26 -4.97
CA TYR A 339 -9.58 9.09 -6.17
C TYR A 339 -10.65 10.18 -6.11
N PHE A 340 -11.91 9.80 -5.83
CA PHE A 340 -13.02 10.76 -5.75
C PHE A 340 -12.88 11.74 -4.59
N LEU A 341 -12.30 11.31 -3.46
CA LEU A 341 -11.94 12.23 -2.38
C LEU A 341 -10.91 13.27 -2.85
N ASN A 342 -9.90 12.85 -3.61
CA ASN A 342 -8.89 13.75 -4.16
C ASN A 342 -9.46 14.74 -5.18
N GLU A 343 -10.31 14.29 -6.11
CA GLU A 343 -11.00 15.17 -7.06
C GLU A 343 -11.92 16.17 -6.36
N GLY A 344 -12.72 15.69 -5.40
CA GLY A 344 -13.63 16.54 -4.64
C GLY A 344 -12.91 17.62 -3.81
N CYS A 345 -11.67 17.37 -3.42
CA CYS A 345 -10.80 18.36 -2.77
C CYS A 345 -10.07 19.28 -3.77
N SER A 346 -9.77 18.83 -4.99
CA SER A 346 -9.05 19.63 -6.00
C SER A 346 -9.93 20.68 -6.69
N ASN A 347 -11.24 20.47 -6.68
CA ASN A 347 -12.25 21.39 -7.25
C ASN A 347 -12.76 22.44 -6.24
N LYS A 348 -12.10 22.59 -5.08
CA LYS A 348 -12.34 23.64 -4.08
C LYS A 348 -11.07 24.46 -3.90
#